data_AF-A0A522SSY8-F1
#
_entry.id   AF-A0A522SSY8-F1
#
_cell.length_a   1.000
_cell.length_b   1.000
_cell.length_c   1.000
_cell.angle_alpha   90.00
_cell.angle_beta   90.00
_cell.angle_gamma   90.00
#
_symmetry.space_group_name_H-M   'P 1'
#
loop_
_entity.id
_entity.type
_entity.pdbx_description
1 polymer ?
#
loop_
_entity_poly.entity_id
_entity_poly.type
_entity_poly.pdbx_seq_one_letter_code
_entity_poly.pdbx_strand_id
1 'polypeptide(L)'
;MLFRIERRSEPSAAMSVAAPLVATVLTLIVGAAMFAGLGHDPVATFKAFFIAPLADLNGVSEWLLKASPLILIGCGLAVGFRANVWNIGAEGQFIVGAIAATGVGLFYPDH
;
A
#
# COMPACT_ATOMS: atom_id res chain seq x y z
N MET A 1 26.93 -15.10 -27.90
CA MET A 1 25.66 -14.69 -27.27
C MET A 1 25.96 -14.46 -25.79
N LEU A 2 26.02 -13.20 -25.31
CA LEU A 2 26.74 -12.88 -24.07
C LEU A 2 25.91 -12.88 -22.78
N PHE A 3 24.58 -13.04 -22.84
CA PHE A 3 23.75 -13.13 -21.65
C PHE A 3 22.63 -14.15 -21.84
N ARG A 4 22.60 -15.17 -20.98
CA ARG A 4 21.53 -16.17 -20.90
C ARG A 4 20.74 -15.89 -19.62
N ILE A 5 19.48 -15.49 -19.78
CA ILE A 5 18.57 -15.29 -18.65
C ILE A 5 18.22 -16.68 -18.12
N GLU A 6 18.78 -17.03 -16.97
CA GLU A 6 18.49 -18.27 -16.26
C GLU A 6 17.59 -17.97 -15.07
N ARG A 7 16.51 -18.74 -14.91
CA ARG A 7 15.61 -18.60 -13.77
C ARG A 7 16.40 -18.97 -12.51
N ARG A 8 16.57 -18.01 -11.61
CA ARG A 8 17.16 -18.29 -10.28
C ARG A 8 16.32 -19.37 -9.59
N SER A 9 16.95 -20.49 -9.26
CA SER A 9 16.34 -21.63 -8.57
C SER A 9 15.98 -21.29 -7.13
N GLU A 10 16.78 -20.44 -6.47
CA GLU A 10 16.59 -20.02 -5.09
C GLU A 10 16.50 -18.50 -4.96
N PRO A 11 15.52 -17.96 -4.21
CA PRO A 11 15.49 -16.55 -3.85
C PRO A 11 16.72 -16.21 -3.01
N SER A 12 17.45 -15.16 -3.40
CA SER A 12 18.57 -14.66 -2.60
C SER A 12 18.06 -14.13 -1.27
N ALA A 13 18.60 -14.63 -0.15
CA ALA A 13 18.24 -14.16 1.19
C ALA A 13 18.42 -12.64 1.37
N ALA A 14 19.47 -12.08 0.76
CA ALA A 14 19.70 -10.63 0.72
C ALA A 14 18.58 -9.90 -0.02
N MET A 15 18.13 -10.42 -1.16
CA MET A 15 17.05 -9.82 -1.95
C MET A 15 15.68 -9.98 -1.31
N SER A 16 15.44 -11.02 -0.52
CA SER A 16 14.19 -11.20 0.23
C SER A 16 13.94 -10.06 1.23
N VAL A 17 15.01 -9.44 1.76
CA VAL A 17 14.93 -8.28 2.66
C VAL A 17 15.12 -6.96 1.91
N ALA A 18 16.05 -6.91 0.96
CA ALA A 18 16.32 -5.69 0.22
C ALA A 18 15.15 -5.28 -0.67
N ALA A 19 14.43 -6.23 -1.28
CA ALA A 19 13.32 -5.92 -2.18
C ALA A 19 12.20 -5.09 -1.52
N PRO A 20 11.61 -5.48 -0.37
CA PRO A 20 10.59 -4.66 0.28
C PRO A 20 11.13 -3.29 0.72
N LEU A 21 12.38 -3.21 1.22
CA LEU A 21 12.98 -1.93 1.60
C LEU A 21 13.15 -0.98 0.40
N VAL A 22 13.68 -1.50 -0.71
CA VAL A 22 13.82 -0.73 -1.96
C VAL A 22 12.46 -0.29 -2.47
N ALA A 23 11.46 -1.18 -2.46
CA ALA A 23 10.10 -0.83 -2.84
C ALA A 23 9.54 0.30 -1.96
N THR A 24 9.69 0.22 -0.64
CA THR A 24 9.26 1.28 0.30
C THR A 24 9.94 2.61 0.01
N VAL A 25 11.26 2.62 -0.20
CA VAL A 25 12.01 3.85 -0.51
C VAL A 25 11.56 4.45 -1.83
N LEU A 26 11.37 3.63 -2.87
CA LEU A 26 10.86 4.09 -4.15
C LEU A 26 9.44 4.67 -4.03
N THR A 27 8.56 4.05 -3.25
CA THR A 27 7.22 4.59 -2.96
C THR A 27 7.29 5.97 -2.31
N LEU A 28 8.18 6.16 -1.33
CA LEU A 28 8.38 7.47 -0.69
C LEU A 28 8.93 8.51 -1.68
N ILE A 29 9.87 8.13 -2.54
CA ILE A 29 10.41 9.04 -3.56
C ILE A 29 9.32 9.47 -4.55
N VAL A 30 8.53 8.52 -5.05
CA VAL A 30 7.42 8.82 -5.97
C VAL A 30 6.38 9.69 -5.30
N GLY A 31 6.00 9.39 -4.04
CA GLY A 31 5.09 10.24 -3.27
C GLY A 31 5.63 11.65 -3.06
N ALA A 32 6.92 11.80 -2.77
CA ALA A 32 7.58 13.10 -2.62
C ALA A 32 7.53 13.90 -3.93
N ALA A 33 7.86 13.26 -5.05
CA ALA A 33 7.81 13.87 -6.37
C ALA A 33 6.38 14.31 -6.74
N MET A 34 5.38 13.50 -6.38
CA MET A 34 3.97 13.84 -6.59
C MET A 34 3.56 15.07 -5.78
N PHE A 35 3.89 15.14 -4.48
CA PHE A 35 3.60 16.31 -3.65
C PHE A 35 4.32 17.57 -4.15
N ALA A 36 5.59 17.45 -4.55
CA ALA A 36 6.33 18.55 -5.16
C ALA A 36 5.67 19.02 -6.47
N GLY A 37 5.20 18.10 -7.31
CA GLY A 37 4.47 18.40 -8.54
C GLY A 37 3.13 19.12 -8.30
N LEU A 38 2.52 18.92 -7.14
CA LEU A 38 1.31 19.62 -6.70
C LEU A 38 1.63 20.97 -6.00
N GLY A 39 2.90 21.36 -5.89
CA GLY A 39 3.34 22.60 -5.25
C GLY A 39 3.40 22.54 -3.71
N HIS A 40 3.36 21.35 -3.12
CA HIS A 40 3.49 21.16 -1.67
C HIS A 40 4.92 20.79 -1.27
N ASP A 41 5.38 21.27 -0.11
CA ASP A 41 6.65 20.83 0.47
C ASP A 41 6.57 19.34 0.88
N PRO A 42 7.33 18.44 0.23
CA PRO A 42 7.23 17.01 0.50
C PRO A 42 7.54 16.64 1.95
N VAL A 43 8.45 17.38 2.60
CA VAL A 43 8.85 17.10 3.98
C VAL A 43 7.71 17.43 4.94
N ALA A 44 7.11 18.62 4.82
CA ALA A 44 5.93 18.99 5.59
C ALA A 44 4.76 18.04 5.33
N THR A 45 4.51 17.66 4.07
CA THR A 45 3.40 16.76 3.73
C THR A 45 3.60 15.37 4.32
N PHE A 46 4.80 14.79 4.27
CA PHE A 46 5.06 13.51 4.93
C PHE A 46 4.96 13.59 6.44
N LYS A 47 5.40 14.69 7.06
CA LYS A 47 5.18 14.91 8.50
C LYS A 47 3.68 14.93 8.82
N ALA A 48 2.89 15.65 8.03
CA ALA A 48 1.44 15.71 8.22
C ALA A 48 0.75 14.35 8.02
N PHE A 49 1.24 13.54 7.07
CA PHE A 49 0.63 12.27 6.73
C PHE A 49 1.02 11.13 7.68
N PHE A 50 2.30 11.06 8.08
CA PHE A 50 2.84 9.92 8.85
C PHE A 50 3.11 10.23 10.32
N ILE A 51 3.41 11.48 10.68
CA ILE A 51 3.86 11.82 12.04
C ILE A 51 2.76 12.52 12.82
N ALA A 52 2.09 13.51 12.22
CA ALA A 52 1.04 14.28 12.90
C ALA A 52 -0.10 13.40 13.45
N PRO A 53 -0.57 12.34 12.77
CA PRO A 53 -1.62 11.48 13.31
C PRO A 53 -1.19 10.69 14.55
N LEU A 54 0.11 10.52 14.78
CA LEU A 54 0.62 9.81 15.96
C LEU A 54 0.58 10.66 17.23
N ALA A 55 0.23 11.95 17.13
CA ALA A 55 0.22 12.88 18.25
C ALA A 55 -0.96 12.66 19.22
N ASP A 56 -2.05 12.03 18.77
CA ASP A 56 -3.21 11.75 19.60
C ASP A 56 -3.89 10.42 19.24
N LEU A 57 -4.78 9.95 20.12
CA LEU A 57 -5.45 8.65 19.96
C LEU A 57 -6.39 8.63 18.74
N ASN A 58 -7.02 9.75 18.39
CA ASN A 58 -7.93 9.80 17.24
C ASN A 58 -7.15 9.66 15.93
N GLY A 59 -6.00 10.33 15.81
CA GLY A 59 -5.10 10.22 14.68
C GLY A 59 -4.51 8.83 14.54
N VAL A 60 -4.11 8.19 15.65
CA VAL A 60 -3.67 6.78 15.65
C VAL A 60 -4.79 5.86 15.19
N SER A 61 -6.02 6.07 15.68
CA SER A 61 -7.19 5.31 15.24
C SER A 61 -7.45 5.47 13.74
N GLU A 62 -7.44 6.69 13.21
CA GLU A 62 -7.63 6.96 11.78
C GLU A 62 -6.52 6.34 10.92
N TRP A 63 -5.28 6.39 11.41
CA TRP A 63 -4.13 5.78 10.75
C TRP A 63 -4.28 4.26 10.66
N LEU A 64 -4.66 3.61 11.76
CA LEU A 64 -4.91 2.17 11.80
C LEU A 64 -6.16 1.77 10.99
N LEU A 65 -7.23 2.58 10.98
CA LEU A 65 -8.44 2.32 10.19
C LEU A 65 -8.11 2.23 8.70
N LYS A 66 -7.22 3.09 8.18
CA LYS A 66 -6.76 3.03 6.78
C LYS A 66 -5.75 1.93 6.52
N ALA A 67 -4.81 1.70 7.45
CA ALA A 67 -3.74 0.72 7.28
C ALA A 67 -4.23 -0.74 7.36
N SER A 68 -5.15 -1.03 8.27
CA SER A 68 -5.64 -2.39 8.57
C SER A 68 -6.11 -3.16 7.33
N PRO A 69 -7.01 -2.65 6.48
CA PRO A 69 -7.47 -3.39 5.30
C PRO A 69 -6.34 -3.68 4.31
N LEU A 70 -5.42 -2.74 4.10
CA LEU A 70 -4.27 -2.93 3.20
C LEU A 70 -3.30 -3.99 3.73
N ILE A 71 -3.05 -4.01 5.05
CA ILE A 71 -2.24 -5.05 5.69
C ILE A 71 -2.90 -6.42 5.52
N LEU A 72 -4.21 -6.53 5.73
CA LEU A 72 -4.96 -7.79 5.55
C LEU A 72 -4.91 -8.27 4.10
N ILE A 73 -5.05 -7.37 3.13
CA ILE A 73 -4.88 -7.67 1.70
C ILE A 73 -3.48 -8.22 1.43
N GLY A 74 -2.43 -7.55 1.91
CA GLY A 74 -1.04 -8.00 1.76
C GLY A 74 -0.81 -9.40 2.32
N CYS A 75 -1.33 -9.67 3.52
CA CYS A 75 -1.26 -10.99 4.15
C CYS A 75 -2.00 -12.07 3.34
N GLY A 76 -3.21 -11.77 2.85
CA GLY A 76 -3.98 -12.71 2.01
C GLY A 76 -3.29 -13.00 0.68
N LEU A 77 -2.75 -11.97 0.03
CA LEU A 77 -1.99 -12.12 -1.22
C LEU A 77 -0.71 -12.94 -1.01
N ALA A 78 -0.01 -12.76 0.11
CA ALA A 78 1.18 -13.57 0.41
C ALA A 78 0.86 -15.07 0.48
N VAL A 79 -0.32 -15.44 1.00
CA VAL A 79 -0.80 -16.84 0.99
C VAL A 79 -1.18 -17.27 -0.43
N GLY A 80 -1.91 -16.43 -1.17
CA GLY A 80 -2.31 -16.72 -2.57
C GLY A 80 -1.11 -16.95 -3.49
N PHE A 81 -0.08 -16.11 -3.39
CA PHE A 81 1.15 -16.24 -4.18
C PHE A 81 1.90 -17.54 -3.89
N ARG A 82 1.86 -18.05 -2.65
CA ARG A 82 2.42 -19.38 -2.32
C ARG A 82 1.66 -20.52 -3.00
N ALA A 83 0.37 -20.33 -3.28
CA ALA A 83 -0.45 -21.28 -4.04
C ALA A 83 -0.39 -21.05 -5.57
N ASN A 84 0.51 -20.21 -6.07
CA ASN A 84 0.57 -19.75 -7.47
C ASN A 84 -0.71 -19.05 -7.96
N VAL A 85 -1.54 -18.54 -7.05
CA VAL A 85 -2.71 -17.71 -7.38
C VAL A 85 -2.26 -16.25 -7.40
N TRP A 86 -2.21 -15.67 -8.60
CA TRP A 86 -1.75 -14.30 -8.78
C TRP A 86 -2.92 -13.33 -8.83
N ASN A 87 -2.94 -12.36 -7.90
CA ASN A 87 -3.91 -11.28 -7.86
C ASN A 87 -3.18 -9.93 -7.73
N ILE A 88 -3.44 -9.02 -8.68
CA ILE A 88 -2.89 -7.65 -8.72
C ILE A 88 -3.93 -6.61 -8.27
N GLY A 89 -5.22 -6.96 -8.33
CA GLY A 89 -6.33 -6.01 -8.22
C GLY A 89 -6.99 -5.93 -6.85
N ALA A 90 -6.51 -6.66 -5.85
CA ALA A 90 -7.17 -6.76 -4.54
C ALA A 90 -7.39 -5.39 -3.87
N GLU A 91 -6.43 -4.47 -3.98
CA GLU A 91 -6.58 -3.09 -3.48
C GLU A 91 -7.70 -2.34 -4.23
N GLY A 92 -7.75 -2.46 -5.55
CA GLY A 92 -8.81 -1.85 -6.37
C GLY A 92 -10.19 -2.42 -6.04
N GLN A 93 -10.28 -3.74 -5.78
CA GLN A 93 -11.52 -4.39 -5.34
C GLN A 93 -11.98 -3.85 -3.99
N PHE A 94 -11.05 -3.65 -3.05
CA PHE A 94 -11.34 -3.02 -1.76
C PHE A 94 -11.86 -1.59 -1.95
N ILE A 95 -11.20 -0.76 -2.77
CA ILE A 95 -11.61 0.62 -3.03
C ILE A 95 -13.00 0.67 -3.66
N VAL A 96 -13.26 -0.14 -4.70
CA VAL A 96 -14.57 -0.18 -5.38
C VAL A 96 -15.66 -0.66 -4.42
N GLY A 97 -15.37 -1.67 -3.59
CA GLY A 97 -16.29 -2.16 -2.56
C GLY A 97 -16.60 -1.08 -1.51
N ALA A 98 -15.57 -0.34 -1.06
CA ALA A 98 -15.75 0.77 -0.13
C ALA A 98 -16.63 1.88 -0.72
N ILE A 99 -16.37 2.28 -1.98
CA ILE A 99 -17.19 3.26 -2.69
C ILE A 99 -18.64 2.79 -2.80
N ALA A 100 -18.86 1.53 -3.20
CA ALA A 100 -20.20 0.98 -3.33
C ALA A 100 -20.94 0.93 -1.99
N ALA A 101 -20.29 0.45 -0.92
CA ALA A 101 -20.86 0.40 0.42
C ALA A 101 -21.20 1.79 0.97
N THR A 102 -20.29 2.75 0.81
CA THR A 102 -20.55 4.15 1.16
C THR A 102 -21.70 4.72 0.33
N GLY A 103 -21.77 4.40 -0.97
CA GLY A 103 -22.88 4.80 -1.83
C GLY A 103 -24.24 4.31 -1.31
N VAL A 104 -24.34 3.01 -0.97
CA VAL A 104 -25.57 2.46 -0.37
C VAL A 104 -25.93 3.18 0.93
N GLY A 105 -24.96 3.38 1.83
CA GLY A 105 -25.21 4.08 3.11
C GLY A 105 -25.64 5.54 2.95
N LEU A 106 -25.20 6.23 1.91
CA LEU A 106 -25.58 7.63 1.65
C LEU A 106 -26.90 7.77 0.90
N PHE A 107 -27.18 6.88 -0.07
CA PHE A 107 -28.34 7.01 -0.96
C PHE A 107 -29.53 6.15 -0.55
N TYR A 108 -29.34 5.20 0.37
CA TYR A 108 -30.38 4.34 0.94
C TYR A 108 -30.29 4.33 2.49
N PRO A 109 -30.36 5.49 3.17
CA PRO A 109 -30.16 5.58 4.62
C PRO A 109 -31.34 5.08 5.45
N ASP A 110 -32.54 4.97 4.87
CA ASP A 110 -33.80 4.71 5.57
C ASP A 110 -34.26 3.24 5.54
N HIS A 111 -33.38 2.32 5.13
CA HIS A 111 -33.55 0.87 5.19
C HIS A 111 -32.53 0.25 6.15
#